data_AF-A0A2E5RCJ2-F1
#
_entry.id   AF-A0A2E5RCJ2-F1
#
_cell.length_a   1.000
_cell.length_b   1.000
_cell.length_c   1.000
_cell.angle_alpha   90.00
_cell.angle_beta   90.00
_cell.angle_gamma   90.00
#
_symmetry.space_group_name_H-M   'P 1'
#
loop_
_entity.id
_entity.type
_entity.pdbx_description
1 polymer ?
#
loop_
_entity_poly.entity_id
_entity_poly.type
_entity_poly.pdbx_seq_one_letter_code
_entity_poly.pdbx_strand_id
1 'polypeptide(L)'
;MKVLWRGLTMACGVCGARGLFEKWGMLSMTQDCPRCGLHFERMEGHSLGAVAINTVVSAALVLIAVALGLVVLGTDVSTSSLLLIAAPVGVLFPILFDPISRTLWNAIELLMRPVSDDELDPRFRACSSE
;
A
#
# COMPACT_ATOMS: atom_id res chain seq x y z
N MET A 1 -1.71 -2.81 16.59
CA MET A 1 -0.95 -1.79 15.84
C MET A 1 0.27 -2.32 15.07
N LYS A 2 1.01 -3.34 15.57
CA LYS A 2 2.21 -3.89 14.88
C LYS A 2 1.97 -4.33 13.42
N VAL A 3 0.80 -4.90 13.12
CA VAL A 3 0.43 -5.38 11.76
C VAL A 3 0.31 -4.21 10.77
N LEU A 4 -0.37 -3.12 11.16
CA LEU A 4 -0.48 -1.92 10.31
C LEU A 4 0.88 -1.26 10.07
N TRP A 5 1.74 -1.21 11.09
CA TRP A 5 3.10 -0.68 10.93
C TRP A 5 3.94 -1.51 9.95
N ARG A 6 3.78 -2.84 9.98
CA ARG A 6 4.40 -3.72 8.99
C ARG A 6 3.89 -3.42 7.59
N GLY A 7 2.58 -3.24 7.41
CA GLY A 7 1.99 -2.79 6.14
C GLY A 7 2.59 -1.46 5.66
N LEU A 8 2.67 -0.45 6.52
CA LEU A 8 3.26 0.85 6.18
C LEU A 8 4.75 0.79 5.79
N THR A 9 5.48 -0.23 6.28
CA THR A 9 6.92 -0.40 6.06
C THR A 9 7.24 -1.48 5.01
N MET A 10 6.26 -1.82 4.18
CA MET A 10 6.37 -2.83 3.11
C MET A 10 6.84 -4.20 3.61
N ALA A 11 6.41 -4.56 4.82
CA ALA A 11 6.68 -5.84 5.45
C ALA A 11 5.40 -6.69 5.53
N CYS A 12 5.57 -8.02 5.54
CA CYS A 12 4.45 -8.95 5.68
C CYS A 12 3.72 -8.70 7.01
N GLY A 13 2.39 -8.54 6.97
CA GLY A 13 1.58 -8.30 8.16
C GLY A 13 1.69 -9.42 9.21
N VAL A 14 1.83 -10.68 8.76
CA VAL A 14 1.91 -11.87 9.61
C VAL A 14 3.31 -12.06 10.20
N CYS A 15 4.34 -12.28 9.36
CA CYS A 15 5.68 -12.67 9.83
C CYS A 15 6.70 -11.52 9.86
N GLY A 16 6.38 -10.35 9.30
CA GLY A 16 7.29 -9.20 9.22
C GLY A 16 8.43 -9.34 8.21
N ALA A 17 8.41 -10.35 7.33
CA ALA A 17 9.39 -10.48 6.26
C ALA A 17 9.36 -9.27 5.32
N ARG A 18 10.53 -8.88 4.82
CA ARG A 18 10.75 -7.79 3.86
C ARG A 18 11.22 -8.36 2.52
N GLY A 19 11.30 -7.51 1.50
CA GLY A 19 11.66 -7.95 0.14
C GLY A 19 10.51 -8.61 -0.59
N LEU A 20 9.28 -8.14 -0.34
CA LEU A 20 8.06 -8.61 -1.01
C LEU A 20 7.93 -8.09 -2.45
N PHE A 21 8.80 -7.17 -2.84
CA PHE A 21 8.81 -6.55 -4.16
C PHE A 21 10.11 -6.93 -4.87
N GLU A 22 10.02 -7.24 -6.16
CA GLU A 22 11.19 -7.61 -6.95
C GLU A 22 12.14 -6.43 -7.10
N LYS A 23 13.46 -6.68 -7.02
CA LYS A 23 14.51 -5.63 -7.01
C LYS A 23 14.48 -4.69 -8.21
N TRP A 24 13.88 -5.10 -9.34
CA TRP A 24 13.79 -4.32 -10.58
C TRP A 24 12.39 -3.77 -10.87
N GLY A 25 11.38 -4.22 -10.12
CA GLY A 25 9.99 -3.82 -10.30
C GLY A 25 9.36 -3.50 -8.96
N MET A 26 9.49 -2.25 -8.51
CA MET A 26 8.80 -1.77 -7.30
C MET A 26 7.27 -1.99 -7.38
N LEU A 27 6.73 -2.14 -8.60
CA LEU A 27 5.32 -2.41 -8.89
C LEU A 27 4.95 -3.91 -8.95
N SER A 28 5.95 -4.81 -8.89
CA SER A 28 5.78 -6.26 -8.94
C SER A 28 5.91 -6.82 -7.53
N MET A 29 4.76 -7.09 -6.89
CA MET A 29 4.70 -7.76 -5.59
C MET A 29 4.68 -9.28 -5.81
N THR A 30 5.46 -10.03 -5.02
CA THR A 30 5.41 -11.49 -5.06
C THR A 30 4.00 -11.97 -4.71
N GLN A 31 3.56 -13.07 -5.31
CA GLN A 31 2.24 -13.64 -5.01
C GLN A 31 2.19 -14.20 -3.59
N ASP A 32 3.26 -14.85 -3.16
CA ASP A 32 3.39 -15.45 -1.84
C ASP A 32 4.51 -14.79 -1.03
N CYS A 33 4.35 -14.75 0.29
CA CYS A 33 5.41 -14.31 1.18
C CYS A 33 6.53 -15.38 1.25
N PRO A 34 7.80 -15.03 1.01
CA PRO A 34 8.91 -16.00 0.97
C PRO A 34 9.24 -16.64 2.33
N ARG A 35 8.66 -16.14 3.43
CA ARG A 35 8.92 -16.64 4.78
C ARG A 35 7.78 -17.45 5.37
N CYS A 36 6.54 -16.93 5.31
CA CYS A 36 5.38 -17.60 5.89
C CYS A 36 4.45 -18.24 4.86
N GLY A 37 4.73 -18.10 3.57
CA GLY A 37 3.93 -18.67 2.49
C GLY A 37 2.54 -18.03 2.31
N LEU A 38 2.28 -16.88 2.96
CA LEU A 38 0.98 -16.21 2.83
C LEU A 38 0.79 -15.75 1.39
N HIS A 39 -0.27 -16.23 0.75
CA HIS A 39 -0.73 -15.72 -0.53
C HIS A 39 -1.37 -14.34 -0.33
N PHE A 40 -0.87 -13.31 -1.00
CA PHE A 40 -1.35 -11.93 -0.80
C PHE A 40 -2.69 -11.65 -1.49
N GLU A 41 -3.05 -12.38 -2.54
CA GLU A 41 -4.34 -12.24 -3.23
C GLU A 41 -5.31 -13.33 -2.76
N ARG A 42 -5.70 -13.27 -1.48
CA ARG A 42 -6.50 -14.32 -0.80
C ARG A 42 -7.90 -14.53 -1.38
N MET A 43 -8.42 -13.53 -2.11
CA MET A 43 -9.76 -13.52 -2.69
C MET A 43 -9.74 -12.81 -4.05
N GLU A 44 -10.62 -13.19 -4.95
CA GLU A 44 -10.83 -12.43 -6.19
C GLU A 44 -11.22 -11.00 -5.87
N GLY A 45 -10.56 -10.02 -6.50
CA GLY A 45 -10.78 -8.61 -6.24
C GLY A 45 -10.13 -8.08 -4.97
N HIS A 46 -9.32 -8.86 -4.25
CA HIS A 46 -8.57 -8.40 -3.08
C HIS A 46 -7.70 -7.17 -3.41
N SER A 47 -7.09 -7.15 -4.60
CA SER A 47 -6.31 -6.00 -5.10
C SER A 47 -7.11 -4.70 -5.27
N LEU A 48 -8.44 -4.75 -5.36
CA LEU A 48 -9.29 -3.54 -5.45
C LEU A 48 -9.18 -2.67 -4.20
N GLY A 49 -9.01 -3.26 -3.02
CA GLY A 49 -8.85 -2.48 -1.79
C GLY A 49 -7.55 -1.69 -1.76
N ALA A 50 -6.47 -2.25 -2.31
CA ALA A 50 -5.21 -1.53 -2.50
C ALA A 50 -5.35 -0.37 -3.51
N VAL A 51 -6.11 -0.58 -4.60
CA VAL A 51 -6.43 0.49 -5.56
C VAL A 51 -7.26 1.60 -4.90
N ALA A 52 -8.25 1.23 -4.08
CA ALA A 52 -9.09 2.18 -3.37
C ALA A 52 -8.29 3.06 -2.40
N ILE A 53 -7.41 2.45 -1.58
CA ILE A 53 -6.53 3.20 -0.68
C ILE A 53 -5.63 4.15 -1.45
N ASN A 54 -4.99 3.67 -2.53
CA ASN A 54 -4.10 4.49 -3.35
C ASN A 54 -4.86 5.69 -3.95
N THR A 55 -6.05 5.44 -4.49
CA THR A 55 -6.89 6.46 -5.11
C THR A 55 -7.33 7.53 -4.10
N VAL A 56 -7.82 7.12 -2.92
CA VAL A 56 -8.28 8.05 -1.88
C VAL A 56 -7.14 8.93 -1.38
N VAL A 57 -5.98 8.33 -1.08
CA VAL A 57 -4.81 9.09 -0.57
C VAL A 57 -4.28 10.03 -1.65
N SER A 58 -4.17 9.56 -2.89
CA SER A 58 -3.70 10.38 -4.02
C SER A 58 -4.63 11.55 -4.30
N ALA A 59 -5.94 11.32 -4.33
CA ALA A 59 -6.93 12.37 -4.54
C ALA A 59 -6.90 13.40 -3.40
N ALA A 60 -6.81 12.94 -2.14
CA ALA A 60 -6.68 13.83 -1.00
C ALA A 60 -5.42 14.69 -1.08
N LEU A 61 -4.28 14.12 -1.47
CA LEU A 61 -3.02 14.86 -1.62
C LEU A 61 -3.09 15.89 -2.75
N VAL A 62 -3.71 15.55 -3.88
CA VAL A 62 -3.92 16.52 -4.98
C VAL A 62 -4.80 17.68 -4.50
N LEU A 63 -5.90 17.39 -3.81
CA LEU A 63 -6.79 18.42 -3.26
C LEU A 63 -6.05 19.32 -2.26
N ILE A 64 -5.26 18.74 -1.37
CA ILE A 64 -4.43 19.48 -0.41
C ILE A 64 -3.40 20.35 -1.14
N ALA A 65 -2.72 19.82 -2.15
CA ALA A 65 -1.72 20.55 -2.92
C ALA A 65 -2.32 21.76 -3.64
N VAL A 66 -3.50 21.59 -4.26
CA VAL A 66 -4.23 22.69 -4.91
C VAL A 66 -4.71 23.72 -3.90
N ALA A 67 -5.33 23.27 -2.80
CA ALA A 67 -5.82 24.17 -1.74
C ALA A 67 -4.68 24.99 -1.12
N LEU A 68 -3.54 24.36 -0.81
CA LEU A 68 -2.35 25.05 -0.33
C LEU A 68 -1.78 26.01 -1.37
N GLY A 69 -1.76 25.61 -2.64
CA GLY A 69 -1.37 26.48 -3.75
C GLY A 69 -2.20 27.77 -3.79
N LEU A 70 -3.53 27.65 -3.67
CA LEU A 70 -4.44 28.79 -3.63
C LEU A 70 -4.25 29.67 -2.38
N VAL A 71 -4.01 29.06 -1.22
CA VAL A 71 -3.80 29.81 0.04
C VAL A 71 -2.47 30.58 0.01
N VAL A 72 -1.41 30.00 -0.55
CA VAL A 72 -0.07 30.58 -0.54
C VAL A 72 0.16 31.55 -1.70
N LEU A 73 -0.30 31.21 -2.91
CA LEU A 73 -0.08 32.00 -4.13
C LEU A 73 -1.22 33.01 -4.39
N GLY A 74 -2.32 32.91 -3.65
CA GLY A 74 -3.53 33.70 -3.86
C GLY A 74 -4.48 33.08 -4.90
N THR A 75 -5.70 33.63 -4.98
CA THR A 75 -6.75 33.14 -5.89
C THR A 75 -6.54 33.53 -7.35
N ASP A 76 -5.67 34.50 -7.63
CA ASP A 76 -5.35 34.98 -8.98
C ASP A 76 -4.25 34.15 -9.67
N VAL A 77 -3.82 33.05 -9.04
CA VAL A 77 -2.83 32.13 -9.61
C VAL A 77 -3.33 31.51 -10.91
N SER A 78 -2.46 31.43 -11.91
CA SER A 78 -2.80 30.82 -13.18
C SER A 78 -3.11 29.32 -13.03
N THR A 79 -4.11 28.82 -13.77
CA THR A 79 -4.44 27.39 -13.83
C THR A 79 -3.24 26.54 -14.23
N SER A 80 -2.36 27.06 -15.09
CA SER A 80 -1.11 26.39 -15.48
C SER A 80 -0.18 26.15 -14.30
N SER A 81 -0.07 27.09 -13.36
CA SER A 81 0.77 26.95 -12.16
C SER A 81 0.19 25.90 -11.22
N LEU A 82 -1.13 25.89 -11.02
CA LEU A 82 -1.80 24.86 -10.21
C LEU A 82 -1.66 23.47 -10.82
N LEU A 83 -1.76 23.34 -12.15
CA LEU A 83 -1.53 22.08 -12.86
C LEU A 83 -0.09 21.60 -12.72
N LEU A 84 0.90 22.50 -12.79
CA LEU A 84 2.30 22.16 -12.58
C LEU A 84 2.58 21.63 -11.17
N ILE A 85 1.78 22.02 -10.18
CA ILE A 85 1.85 21.49 -8.80
C ILE A 85 1.07 20.18 -8.68
N ALA A 86 -0.16 20.15 -9.17
CA ALA A 86 -1.08 19.03 -8.99
C ALA A 86 -0.73 17.80 -9.83
N ALA A 87 -0.27 17.99 -11.08
CA ALA A 87 -0.02 16.87 -11.99
C ALA A 87 1.13 15.96 -11.52
N PRO A 88 2.29 16.47 -11.07
CA PRO A 88 3.33 15.62 -10.50
C PRO A 88 2.83 14.84 -9.28
N VAL A 89 2.03 15.47 -8.41
CA VAL A 89 1.43 14.78 -7.25
C VAL A 89 0.47 13.70 -7.73
N GLY A 90 -0.44 14.01 -8.65
CA GLY A 90 -1.43 13.07 -9.16
C GLY A 90 -0.88 11.90 -9.99
N VAL A 91 0.36 12.01 -10.49
CA VAL A 91 1.00 10.95 -11.28
C VAL A 91 2.09 10.23 -10.50
N LEU A 92 3.05 10.96 -9.93
CA LEU A 92 4.22 10.34 -9.29
C LEU A 92 3.85 9.72 -7.94
N PHE A 93 3.00 10.38 -7.15
CA PHE A 93 2.62 9.86 -5.85
C PHE A 93 1.96 8.48 -5.92
N PRO A 94 0.87 8.24 -6.70
CA PRO A 94 0.24 6.93 -6.73
C PRO A 94 1.17 5.81 -7.19
N ILE A 95 2.09 6.11 -8.12
CA ILE A 95 3.09 5.14 -8.61
C ILE A 95 4.05 4.74 -7.48
N LEU A 96 4.56 5.72 -6.73
CA LEU A 96 5.48 5.48 -5.61
C LEU A 96 4.78 4.89 -4.38
N PHE A 97 3.49 5.18 -4.21
CA PHE A 97 2.71 4.76 -3.06
C PHE A 97 2.05 3.39 -3.24
N ASP A 98 1.90 2.88 -4.47
CA ASP A 98 1.31 1.57 -4.76
C ASP A 98 1.84 0.41 -3.90
N PRO A 99 3.16 0.26 -3.68
CA PRO A 99 3.71 -0.83 -2.85
C PRO A 99 3.23 -0.75 -1.40
N ILE A 100 3.18 0.47 -0.87
CA ILE A 100 2.70 0.75 0.49
C ILE A 100 1.20 0.48 0.55
N SER A 101 0.45 0.90 -0.46
CA SER A 101 -1.00 0.67 -0.54
C SER A 101 -1.36 -0.82 -0.52
N ARG A 102 -0.65 -1.65 -1.30
CA ARG A 102 -0.86 -3.10 -1.33
C ARG A 102 -0.55 -3.75 0.01
N THR A 103 0.59 -3.42 0.62
CA THR A 103 1.00 -4.01 1.90
C THR A 103 0.15 -3.51 3.06
N LEU A 104 -0.31 -2.26 3.02
CA LEU A 104 -1.27 -1.69 3.97
C LEU A 104 -2.65 -2.34 3.85
N TRP A 105 -3.17 -2.52 2.64
CA TRP A 105 -4.44 -3.22 2.42
C TRP A 105 -4.39 -4.65 2.96
N ASN A 106 -3.34 -5.41 2.64
CA ASN A 106 -3.09 -6.73 3.22
C ASN A 106 -3.11 -6.72 4.75
N ALA A 107 -2.46 -5.73 5.37
CA ALA A 107 -2.45 -5.57 6.82
C ALA A 107 -3.83 -5.26 7.40
N ILE A 108 -4.64 -4.46 6.70
CA ILE A 108 -6.03 -4.14 7.09
C ILE A 108 -6.91 -5.38 6.96
N GLU A 109 -6.79 -6.11 5.85
CA GLU A 109 -7.49 -7.38 5.67
C GLU A 109 -7.16 -8.37 6.79
N LEU A 110 -5.89 -8.54 7.15
CA LEU A 110 -5.51 -9.42 8.26
C LEU A 110 -6.12 -9.03 9.61
N LEU A 111 -6.52 -7.77 9.79
CA LEU A 111 -7.25 -7.33 10.98
C LEU A 111 -8.75 -7.62 10.89
N MET A 112 -9.33 -7.54 9.68
CA MET A 112 -10.76 -7.82 9.45
C MET A 112 -11.05 -9.33 9.39
N ARG A 113 -10.23 -10.05 8.63
CA ARG A 113 -10.22 -11.49 8.48
C ARG A 113 -8.82 -12.00 8.85
N PRO A 114 -8.61 -12.36 10.12
CA PRO A 114 -7.37 -12.99 10.56
C PRO A 114 -6.97 -14.15 9.65
N VAL A 115 -5.67 -14.34 9.51
CA VAL A 115 -5.14 -15.49 8.80
C VAL A 115 -5.50 -16.76 9.57
N SER A 116 -5.98 -17.78 8.86
CA SER A 116 -6.15 -19.11 9.43
C SER A 116 -4.88 -19.92 9.18
N ASP A 117 -4.59 -20.86 10.09
CA ASP A 117 -3.33 -21.60 10.02
C ASP A 117 -3.20 -22.35 8.69
N ASP A 118 -4.30 -22.84 8.12
CA ASP A 118 -4.35 -23.55 6.84
C ASP A 118 -3.86 -22.73 5.63
N GLU A 119 -3.82 -21.41 5.74
CA GLU A 119 -3.34 -20.50 4.69
C GLU A 119 -1.82 -20.21 4.75
N LEU A 120 -1.11 -20.69 5.78
CA LEU A 120 0.33 -20.49 5.96
C LEU A 120 1.16 -21.71 5.55
N ASP A 121 2.44 -21.55 5.23
CA ASP A 121 3.34 -22.68 4.98
C ASP A 121 3.39 -23.61 6.24
N PRO A 122 3.15 -24.92 6.10
CA PRO A 122 3.24 -25.87 7.23
C PRO A 122 4.52 -25.77 8.06
N ARG A 123 5.65 -25.46 7.41
CA ARG A 123 6.95 -25.28 8.09
C ARG A 123 6.95 -24.07 9.03
N PHE A 124 6.25 -23.01 8.65
CA PHE A 124 6.13 -21.81 9.46
C PHE A 124 5.20 -22.04 10.66
N ARG A 125 4.09 -22.77 10.47
CA ARG A 125 3.12 -23.10 11.54
C ARG A 125 3.80 -23.82 12.71
N ALA A 126 4.59 -24.85 12.40
CA ALA A 126 5.30 -25.65 13.40
C ALA A 126 6.20 -24.79 14.31
N CYS A 127 6.83 -23.74 13.75
CA CYS A 127 7.72 -22.85 14.47
C CYS A 127 6.99 -21.74 15.25
N SER A 128 5.72 -21.45 14.94
CA SER A 128 4.90 -20.47 15.70
C SER A 128 4.14 -21.07 16.88
N SER A 129 4.00 -22.39 16.93
CA SER A 129 3.30 -23.13 17.99
C SER A 129 4.20 -23.54 19.17
N GLU A 130 5.52 -23.33 19.05
CA GLU A 130 6.52 -23.49 20.12
C GLU A 130 6.72 -22.18 20.88
#